data_AF-A0A535S6D8-F1
#
_entry.id   AF-A0A535S6D8-F1
#
_cell.length_a   1.000
_cell.length_b   1.000
_cell.length_c   1.000
_cell.angle_alpha   90.00
_cell.angle_beta   90.00
_cell.angle_gamma   90.00
#
_symmetry.space_group_name_H-M   'P 1'
#
loop_
_entity.id
_entity.type
_entity.pdbx_description
1 polymer ?
#
loop_
_entity_poly.entity_id
_entity_poly.type
_entity_poly.pdbx_seq_one_letter_code
_entity_poly.pdbx_strand_id
1 'polypeptide(L)'
;MLDANGKVVNDPTTNKPITAQLTGFIPNAYKGLGIDESGCIICHNGNRQATAEAGAHQNLVPNPFAVADKAPQLYENNCAQCHGALGEGGKGPPLNDQNRLGFFSDDYYYRCIYLGNTGEEHLGTIMPPWGAKKLLPAPINDNINLLVHWIRMWQQYSSLP
;
A
#
# COMPACT_ATOMS: atom_id res chain seq x y z
N MET A 1 -10.09 15.86 -17.82
CA MET A 1 -10.39 14.42 -17.58
C MET A 1 -10.24 13.72 -18.92
N LEU A 2 -9.51 12.61 -18.99
CA LEU A 2 -9.37 11.82 -20.22
C LEU A 2 -10.32 10.62 -20.17
N ASP A 3 -10.83 10.19 -21.32
CA ASP A 3 -11.58 8.93 -21.42
C ASP A 3 -10.63 7.73 -21.48
N ALA A 4 -11.19 6.52 -21.48
CA ALA A 4 -10.44 5.27 -21.56
C ALA A 4 -9.57 5.11 -22.83
N ASN A 5 -9.68 6.02 -23.79
CA ASN A 5 -8.88 6.07 -25.02
C ASN A 5 -7.93 7.28 -25.06
N GLY A 6 -7.74 7.97 -23.93
CA GLY A 6 -6.85 9.11 -23.81
C GLY A 6 -7.36 10.40 -24.45
N LYS A 7 -8.67 10.51 -24.76
CA LYS A 7 -9.25 11.73 -25.33
C LYS A 7 -9.80 12.63 -24.24
N VAL A 8 -9.64 13.94 -24.41
CA VAL A 8 -10.21 14.94 -23.50
C VAL A 8 -11.73 14.82 -23.48
N VAL A 9 -12.27 14.54 -22.30
CA VAL A 9 -13.71 14.53 -22.07
C VAL A 9 -14.18 15.98 -21.90
N ASN A 10 -15.10 16.39 -22.77
CA ASN A 10 -15.75 17.70 -22.71
C ASN A 10 -17.14 17.59 -22.09
N ASP A 11 -17.54 18.62 -21.34
CA ASP A 11 -18.89 18.75 -20.80
C ASP A 11 -19.89 18.82 -21.96
N PRO A 12 -20.92 17.96 -22.01
CA PRO A 12 -21.82 17.87 -23.15
C PRO A 12 -22.74 19.10 -23.31
N THR A 13 -22.84 19.97 -22.30
CA THR A 13 -23.66 21.18 -22.35
C THR A 13 -22.85 22.42 -22.73
N THR A 14 -21.57 22.49 -22.34
CA THR A 14 -20.71 23.66 -22.56
C THR A 14 -19.59 23.43 -23.58
N ASN A 15 -19.37 22.19 -24.00
CA ASN A 15 -18.28 21.72 -24.86
C ASN A 15 -16.88 22.15 -24.39
N LYS A 16 -16.72 22.39 -23.09
CA LYS A 16 -15.43 22.72 -22.47
C LYS A 16 -14.83 21.48 -21.81
N PRO A 17 -13.49 21.37 -21.72
CA PRO A 17 -12.85 20.26 -21.02
C PRO A 17 -13.36 20.12 -19.58
N ILE A 18 -13.81 18.92 -19.21
CA ILE A 18 -14.20 18.63 -17.82
C ILE A 18 -12.92 18.57 -16.99
N THR A 19 -12.74 19.55 -16.12
CA THR A 19 -11.70 19.54 -15.08
C THR A 19 -12.34 19.06 -13.78
N ALA A 20 -11.76 18.04 -13.15
CA ALA A 20 -12.21 17.59 -11.85
C ALA A 20 -11.96 18.73 -10.85
N GLN A 21 -13.03 19.34 -10.34
CA GLN A 21 -12.93 20.38 -9.32
C GLN A 21 -12.67 19.72 -7.96
N LEU A 22 -11.42 19.34 -7.72
CA LEU A 22 -10.97 18.87 -6.41
C LEU A 22 -10.70 20.07 -5.50
N THR A 23 -11.77 20.70 -5.02
CA THR A 23 -11.67 21.81 -4.06
C THR A 23 -11.33 21.27 -2.67
N GLY A 24 -10.17 21.64 -2.13
CA GLY A 24 -9.93 21.55 -0.68
C GLY A 24 -8.53 21.19 -0.20
N PHE A 25 -7.68 20.54 -1.02
CA PHE A 25 -6.41 20.01 -0.49
C PHE A 25 -5.21 20.04 -1.46
N ILE A 26 -5.37 20.57 -2.67
CA ILE A 26 -4.31 20.60 -3.67
C ILE A 26 -3.42 21.83 -3.45
N PRO A 27 -2.11 21.68 -3.16
CA PRO A 27 -1.18 22.80 -3.14
C PRO A 27 -1.22 23.56 -4.47
N ASN A 28 -1.08 24.89 -4.44
CA ASN A 28 -1.24 25.74 -5.64
C ASN A 28 -0.38 25.28 -6.84
N ALA A 29 0.76 24.63 -6.60
CA ALA A 29 1.65 24.09 -7.63
C ALA A 29 1.00 23.00 -8.52
N TYR A 30 -0.10 22.38 -8.08
CA TYR A 30 -0.78 21.28 -8.78
C TYR A 30 -2.22 21.61 -9.16
N LYS A 31 -2.63 22.87 -9.01
CA LYS A 31 -3.98 23.35 -9.31
C LYS A 31 -4.20 23.35 -10.83
N GLY A 32 -5.10 22.50 -11.31
CA GLY A 32 -5.47 22.41 -12.73
C GLY A 32 -4.78 21.28 -13.50
N LEU A 33 -3.90 20.51 -12.85
CA LEU A 33 -3.38 19.26 -13.40
C LEU A 33 -4.46 18.16 -13.38
N GLY A 34 -4.34 17.21 -14.30
CA GLY A 34 -5.27 16.10 -14.39
C GLY A 34 -5.16 15.17 -13.18
N ILE A 35 -6.22 14.39 -12.95
CA ILE A 35 -6.26 13.42 -11.83
C ILE A 35 -5.18 12.34 -11.96
N ASP A 36 -4.69 12.12 -13.18
CA ASP A 36 -3.55 11.28 -13.54
C ASP A 36 -2.20 11.83 -13.04
N GLU A 37 -2.05 13.14 -12.90
CA GLU A 37 -0.80 13.78 -12.45
C GLU A 37 -0.78 14.04 -10.93
N SER A 38 -1.95 14.19 -10.29
CA SER A 38 -2.06 14.56 -8.87
C SER A 38 -2.78 13.53 -7.98
N GLY A 39 -3.53 12.60 -8.58
CA GLY A 39 -4.56 11.81 -7.87
C GLY A 39 -4.09 10.51 -7.24
N CYS A 40 -2.96 9.94 -7.66
CA CYS A 40 -2.56 8.60 -7.21
C CYS A 40 -2.27 8.53 -5.69
N ILE A 41 -1.73 9.60 -5.11
CA ILE A 41 -1.38 9.64 -3.68
C ILE A 41 -2.55 10.14 -2.84
N ILE A 42 -3.30 11.12 -3.35
CA ILE A 42 -4.34 11.82 -2.60
C ILE A 42 -5.62 10.98 -2.50
N CYS A 43 -5.96 10.19 -3.53
CA CYS A 43 -7.19 9.39 -3.55
C CYS A 43 -7.02 7.94 -3.05
N HIS A 44 -5.81 7.36 -3.08
CA HIS A 44 -5.60 5.93 -2.75
C HIS A 44 -4.91 5.66 -1.41
N ASN A 45 -4.72 6.69 -0.57
CA ASN A 45 -4.00 6.60 0.69
C ASN A 45 -2.66 5.82 0.58
N GLY A 46 -2.03 5.89 -0.60
CA GLY A 46 -0.73 5.32 -0.88
C GLY A 46 -0.63 3.81 -1.05
N ASN A 47 -1.69 2.99 -1.10
CA ASN A 47 -1.50 1.53 -1.07
C ASN A 47 -0.62 0.93 -2.20
N ARG A 48 -0.34 1.69 -3.28
CA ARG A 48 0.54 1.31 -4.42
C ARG A 48 0.27 -0.08 -5.02
N GLN A 49 -0.93 -0.62 -4.79
CA GLN A 49 -1.31 -1.94 -5.28
C GLN A 49 -1.57 -1.93 -6.80
N ALA A 50 -1.90 -0.77 -7.37
CA ALA A 50 -2.13 -0.62 -8.79
C ALA A 50 -0.83 -0.30 -9.53
N THR A 51 -0.47 -1.15 -10.48
CA THR A 51 0.64 -0.92 -11.42
C THR A 51 0.18 -0.28 -12.74
N ALA A 52 -1.13 -0.11 -12.93
CA ALA A 52 -1.75 0.55 -14.08
C ALA A 52 -3.03 1.32 -13.65
N GLU A 53 -3.41 2.33 -14.42
CA GLU A 53 -4.58 3.19 -14.18
C GLU A 53 -5.89 2.38 -14.02
N ALA A 54 -6.07 1.33 -14.83
CA ALA A 54 -7.22 0.45 -14.73
C ALA A 54 -7.29 -0.32 -13.39
N GLY A 55 -6.14 -0.63 -12.79
CA GLY A 55 -6.06 -1.30 -11.48
C GLY A 55 -6.35 -0.35 -10.32
N ALA A 56 -6.11 0.96 -10.50
CA ALA A 56 -6.32 1.96 -9.44
C ALA A 56 -7.80 2.11 -9.06
N HIS A 57 -8.71 1.76 -9.97
CA HIS A 57 -10.16 1.80 -9.74
C HIS A 57 -10.76 0.44 -9.31
N GLN A 58 -9.92 -0.55 -8.99
CA GLN A 58 -10.37 -1.85 -8.49
C GLN A 58 -10.25 -1.92 -6.97
N ASN A 59 -11.01 -2.83 -6.35
CA ASN A 59 -10.84 -3.13 -4.94
C ASN A 59 -9.60 -4.04 -4.79
N LEU A 60 -8.44 -3.41 -4.58
CA LEU A 60 -7.15 -4.08 -4.55
C LEU A 60 -6.85 -4.80 -3.21
N VAL A 61 -7.83 -4.82 -2.30
CA VAL A 61 -7.78 -5.67 -1.10
C VAL A 61 -7.49 -7.10 -1.55
N PRO A 62 -6.35 -7.68 -1.15
CA PRO A 62 -5.99 -9.04 -1.49
C PRO A 62 -7.10 -10.00 -1.08
N ASN A 63 -7.39 -10.96 -1.95
CA ASN A 63 -8.37 -12.00 -1.69
C ASN A 63 -8.05 -12.67 -0.34
N PRO A 64 -8.96 -12.64 0.65
CA PRO A 64 -8.72 -13.21 1.97
C PRO A 64 -8.35 -14.69 1.93
N PHE A 65 -8.84 -15.44 0.93
CA PHE A 65 -8.44 -16.83 0.72
C PHE A 65 -6.97 -16.96 0.29
N ALA A 66 -6.48 -16.04 -0.55
CA ALA A 66 -5.08 -16.02 -0.95
C ALA A 66 -4.16 -15.59 0.21
N VAL A 67 -4.64 -14.70 1.08
CA VAL A 67 -3.92 -14.33 2.32
C VAL A 67 -3.77 -15.57 3.21
N ALA A 68 -4.87 -16.28 3.51
CA ALA A 68 -4.84 -17.47 4.35
C ALA A 68 -4.01 -18.62 3.77
N ASP A 69 -3.98 -18.78 2.44
CA ASP A 69 -3.27 -19.87 1.76
C ASP A 69 -1.75 -19.65 1.71
N LYS A 70 -1.30 -18.44 1.36
CA LYS A 70 0.12 -18.19 1.02
C LYS A 70 0.87 -17.38 2.06
N ALA A 71 0.22 -16.39 2.67
CA ALA A 71 0.89 -15.44 3.55
C ALA A 71 1.47 -16.09 4.82
N PRO A 72 0.84 -17.08 5.48
CA PRO A 72 1.42 -17.70 6.67
C PRO A 72 2.80 -18.32 6.39
N GLN A 73 2.93 -19.04 5.29
CA GLN A 73 4.20 -19.71 4.96
C GLN A 73 5.27 -18.72 4.51
N LEU A 74 4.88 -17.66 3.79
CA LEU A 74 5.79 -16.55 3.49
C LEU A 74 6.26 -15.85 4.77
N TYR A 75 5.36 -15.59 5.72
CA TYR A 75 5.66 -14.93 6.98
C TYR A 75 6.58 -15.79 7.85
N GLU A 76 6.28 -17.07 7.99
CA GLU A 76 7.09 -18.01 8.79
C GLU A 76 8.54 -18.07 8.27
N ASN A 77 8.71 -18.21 6.95
CA ASN A 77 10.02 -18.38 6.34
C ASN A 77 10.89 -17.10 6.35
N ASN A 78 10.27 -15.91 6.43
CA ASN A 78 10.97 -14.65 6.17
C ASN A 78 10.92 -13.64 7.33
N CYS A 79 9.88 -13.71 8.17
CA CYS A 79 9.54 -12.66 9.13
C CYS A 79 9.55 -13.17 10.58
N ALA A 80 9.01 -14.37 10.82
CA ALA A 80 8.77 -14.89 12.16
C ALA A 80 10.05 -15.04 13.02
N GLN A 81 11.18 -15.36 12.38
CA GLN A 81 12.49 -15.45 13.08
C GLN A 81 12.91 -14.19 13.84
N CYS A 82 12.38 -13.02 13.46
CA CYS A 82 12.67 -11.75 14.11
C CYS A 82 11.43 -11.15 14.78
N HIS A 83 10.25 -11.28 14.15
CA HIS A 83 9.02 -10.64 14.60
C HIS A 83 8.08 -11.57 15.39
N GLY A 84 8.47 -12.82 15.65
CA GLY A 84 7.65 -13.81 16.36
C GLY A 84 6.64 -14.49 15.45
N ALA A 85 6.15 -15.68 15.83
CA ALA A 85 5.23 -16.46 15.00
C ALA A 85 3.84 -15.82 14.91
N LEU A 86 3.45 -15.06 15.92
CA LEU A 86 2.19 -14.33 16.04
C LEU A 86 2.40 -12.81 15.99
N GLY A 87 3.56 -12.35 15.51
CA GLY A 87 3.89 -10.93 15.43
C GLY A 87 4.21 -10.28 16.78
N GLU A 88 4.46 -11.06 17.82
CA GLU A 88 4.73 -10.61 19.19
C GLU A 88 6.08 -9.91 19.37
N GLY A 89 6.94 -9.94 18.35
CA GLY A 89 8.28 -9.34 18.37
C GLY A 89 9.34 -10.29 18.91
N GLY A 90 10.54 -9.73 19.14
CA GLY A 90 11.70 -10.46 19.63
C GLY A 90 12.97 -9.71 19.26
N LYS A 91 13.67 -10.19 18.22
CA LYS A 91 14.80 -9.43 17.64
C LYS A 91 14.31 -8.17 16.92
N GLY A 92 13.18 -8.28 16.22
CA GLY A 92 12.45 -7.16 15.62
C GLY A 92 11.33 -6.67 16.54
N PRO A 93 10.79 -5.47 16.29
CA PRO A 93 9.65 -4.95 17.04
C PRO A 93 8.39 -5.80 16.83
N PRO A 94 7.41 -5.75 17.76
CA PRO A 94 6.12 -6.38 17.56
C PRO A 94 5.40 -5.79 16.35
N LEU A 95 4.79 -6.68 15.56
CA LEU A 95 3.94 -6.36 14.42
C LEU A 95 2.45 -6.45 14.75
N ASN A 96 2.09 -7.16 15.84
CA ASN A 96 0.72 -7.27 16.34
C ASN A 96 0.34 -6.16 17.35
N ASP A 97 1.19 -5.13 17.49
CA ASP A 97 0.94 -3.97 18.34
C ASP A 97 -0.25 -3.16 17.82
N GLN A 98 -1.30 -3.04 18.64
CA GLN A 98 -2.56 -2.40 18.24
C GLN A 98 -2.42 -0.90 18.02
N ASN A 99 -1.55 -0.20 18.75
CA ASN A 99 -1.33 1.23 18.55
C ASN A 99 -0.69 1.48 17.17
N ARG A 100 0.27 0.65 16.78
CA ARG A 100 0.91 0.72 15.46
C ARG A 100 -0.05 0.32 14.36
N LEU A 101 -0.79 -0.79 14.53
CA LEU A 101 -1.79 -1.23 13.56
C LEU A 101 -2.92 -0.21 13.39
N GLY A 102 -3.36 0.45 14.46
CA GLY A 102 -4.36 1.52 14.40
C GLY A 102 -3.86 2.82 13.77
N PHE A 103 -2.56 3.10 13.87
CA PHE A 103 -1.97 4.38 13.45
C PHE A 103 -1.41 4.36 12.02
N PHE A 104 -0.66 3.32 11.65
CA PHE A 104 0.03 3.26 10.36
C PHE A 104 -0.87 2.71 9.25
N SER A 105 -0.70 3.21 8.03
CA SER A 105 -1.43 2.75 6.83
C SER A 105 -0.80 1.49 6.21
N ASP A 106 -1.51 0.86 5.27
CA ASP A 106 -0.98 -0.31 4.55
C ASP A 106 0.26 0.06 3.71
N ASP A 107 0.33 1.27 3.15
CA ASP A 107 1.52 1.78 2.45
C ASP A 107 2.75 1.84 3.35
N TYR A 108 2.58 2.20 4.62
CA TYR A 108 3.68 2.16 5.59
C TYR A 108 4.24 0.74 5.70
N TYR A 109 3.39 -0.27 5.95
CA TYR A 109 3.83 -1.65 6.05
C TYR A 109 4.41 -2.18 4.73
N TYR A 110 3.79 -1.85 3.60
CA TYR A 110 4.29 -2.20 2.27
C TYR A 110 5.70 -1.65 2.08
N ARG A 111 5.94 -0.37 2.38
CA ARG A 111 7.25 0.27 2.22
C ARG A 111 8.29 -0.32 3.17
N CYS A 112 7.91 -0.63 4.41
CA CYS A 112 8.79 -1.32 5.37
C CYS A 112 9.29 -2.66 4.80
N ILE A 113 8.40 -3.47 4.22
CA ILE A 113 8.77 -4.77 3.63
C ILE A 113 9.50 -4.56 2.29
N TYR A 114 9.08 -3.61 1.47
CA TYR A 114 9.67 -3.40 0.15
C TYR A 114 11.12 -2.87 0.24
N LEU A 115 11.34 -1.84 1.06
CA LEU A 115 12.63 -1.15 1.18
C LEU A 115 13.50 -1.69 2.31
N GLY A 116 12.95 -2.33 3.34
CA GLY A 116 13.70 -2.83 4.49
C GLY A 116 14.74 -1.83 4.99
N ASN A 117 15.97 -2.30 5.22
CA ASN A 117 17.07 -1.49 5.73
C ASN A 117 17.62 -0.41 4.78
N THR A 118 17.03 -0.24 3.61
CA THR A 118 17.34 0.84 2.67
C THR A 118 16.28 1.95 2.67
N GLY A 119 15.14 1.73 3.34
CA GLY A 119 14.09 2.73 3.52
C GLY A 119 14.23 3.52 4.82
N GLU A 120 13.62 4.69 4.88
CA GLU A 120 13.69 5.59 6.04
C GLU A 120 13.18 4.95 7.33
N GLU A 121 12.20 4.04 7.25
CA GLU A 121 11.60 3.39 8.41
C GLU A 121 12.55 2.42 9.13
N HIS A 122 13.54 1.87 8.43
CA HIS A 122 14.39 0.79 8.91
C HIS A 122 15.87 0.99 8.53
N LEU A 123 16.26 2.20 8.15
CA LEU A 123 17.59 2.50 7.59
C LEU A 123 18.71 1.96 8.49
N GLY A 124 19.59 1.14 7.92
CA GLY A 124 20.74 0.56 8.64
C GLY A 124 20.42 -0.57 9.62
N THR A 125 19.18 -1.01 9.71
CA THR A 125 18.81 -2.20 10.52
C THR A 125 19.19 -3.52 9.81
N ILE A 126 18.96 -4.64 10.48
CA ILE A 126 19.13 -5.99 9.91
C ILE A 126 17.97 -6.42 9.00
N MET A 127 16.90 -5.63 8.91
CA MET A 127 15.68 -5.95 8.16
C MET A 127 15.98 -5.96 6.64
N PRO A 128 15.95 -7.10 5.93
CA PRO A 128 16.31 -7.13 4.52
C PRO A 128 15.39 -6.27 3.64
N PRO A 129 15.85 -5.75 2.49
CA PRO A 129 15.00 -5.02 1.53
C PRO A 129 14.28 -5.99 0.58
N TRP A 130 13.24 -6.71 1.04
CA TRP A 130 12.64 -7.83 0.31
C TRP A 130 12.15 -7.49 -1.10
N GLY A 131 11.49 -6.35 -1.27
CA GLY A 131 11.02 -5.90 -2.57
C GLY A 131 12.16 -5.44 -3.46
N ALA A 132 12.93 -4.46 -2.98
CA ALA A 132 13.99 -3.81 -3.77
C ALA A 132 15.12 -4.76 -4.17
N LYS A 133 15.45 -5.78 -3.35
CA LYS A 133 16.44 -6.82 -3.69
C LYS A 133 15.83 -8.12 -4.20
N LYS A 134 14.51 -8.15 -4.40
CA LYS A 134 13.78 -9.31 -4.95
C LYS A 134 13.99 -10.61 -4.15
N LEU A 135 13.90 -10.53 -2.83
CA LEU A 135 14.19 -11.64 -1.92
C LEU A 135 12.97 -12.53 -1.64
N LEU A 136 11.79 -12.13 -2.10
CA LEU A 136 10.58 -12.96 -2.07
C LEU A 136 10.37 -13.66 -3.43
N PRO A 137 9.63 -14.78 -3.46
CA PRO A 137 9.17 -15.37 -4.72
C PRO A 137 8.39 -14.36 -5.56
N ALA A 138 8.45 -14.48 -6.89
CA ALA A 138 7.59 -13.72 -7.78
C ALA A 138 6.15 -14.26 -7.77
N PRO A 139 5.12 -13.42 -7.98
CA PRO A 139 5.17 -11.96 -8.13
C PRO A 139 5.38 -11.26 -6.78
N ILE A 140 6.43 -10.42 -6.72
CA ILE A 140 6.96 -9.91 -5.44
C ILE A 140 6.02 -8.91 -4.79
N ASN A 141 5.47 -7.98 -5.56
CA ASN A 141 4.56 -6.96 -5.04
C ASN A 141 3.29 -7.60 -4.49
N ASP A 142 2.76 -8.63 -5.14
CA ASP A 142 1.58 -9.35 -4.67
C ASP A 142 1.89 -10.09 -3.36
N ASN A 143 3.06 -10.73 -3.25
CA ASN A 143 3.48 -11.39 -2.03
C ASN A 143 3.70 -10.41 -0.87
N ILE A 144 4.20 -9.20 -1.14
CA ILE A 144 4.28 -8.13 -0.13
C ILE A 144 2.87 -7.71 0.31
N ASN A 145 1.94 -7.54 -0.63
CA ASN A 145 0.56 -7.24 -0.29
C ASN A 145 -0.09 -8.33 0.55
N LEU A 146 0.12 -9.61 0.23
CA LEU A 146 -0.37 -10.73 1.05
C LEU A 146 0.20 -10.67 2.48
N LEU A 147 1.48 -10.32 2.65
CA LEU A 147 2.11 -10.16 3.96
C LEU A 147 1.57 -8.94 4.73
N VAL A 148 1.33 -7.82 4.08
CA VAL A 148 0.70 -6.64 4.71
C VAL A 148 -0.68 -7.03 5.25
N HIS A 149 -1.49 -7.72 4.44
CA HIS A 149 -2.83 -8.15 4.86
C HIS A 149 -2.80 -9.23 5.94
N TRP A 150 -1.79 -10.12 5.92
CA TRP A 150 -1.55 -11.05 7.02
C TRP A 150 -1.27 -10.34 8.35
N ILE A 151 -0.40 -9.32 8.35
CA ILE A 151 -0.13 -8.50 9.54
C ILE A 151 -1.40 -7.80 10.03
N ARG A 152 -2.25 -7.33 9.10
CA ARG A 152 -3.54 -6.69 9.43
C ARG A 152 -4.55 -7.61 10.08
N MET A 153 -4.44 -8.93 9.92
CA MET A 153 -5.36 -9.87 10.57
C MET A 153 -5.28 -9.81 12.11
N TRP A 154 -4.18 -9.29 12.67
CA TRP A 154 -4.06 -9.09 14.12
C TRP A 154 -4.73 -7.80 14.61
N GLN A 155 -5.12 -6.90 13.72
CA GLN A 155 -5.75 -5.63 14.12
C GLN A 155 -7.14 -5.88 14.68
N GLN A 156 -7.37 -5.38 15.89
CA GLN A 156 -8.66 -5.41 16.57
C GLN A 156 -9.38 -4.09 16.33
N TYR A 157 -10.53 -4.14 15.65
CA TYR A 157 -11.34 -2.95 15.38
C TYR A 157 -12.19 -2.49 16.59
N SER A 158 -12.13 -3.23 17.70
CA SER A 158 -12.82 -2.92 18.95
C SER A 158 -12.00 -2.05 19.91
N SER A 159 -10.69 -1.90 19.67
CA SER A 159 -9.82 -1.02 20.44
C SER A 159 -9.55 0.24 19.62
N LEU A 160 -10.17 1.36 20.03
CA LEU A 160 -9.76 2.67 19.53
C LEU A 160 -8.37 3.02 20.09
N PRO A 161 -7.47 3.59 19.28
CA PRO A 161 -6.18 4.08 19.75
C PRO A 161 -6.31 5.24 20.75
#